data_AF-A0A6G1IEC2-F1
#
_entry.id   AF-A0A6G1IEC2-F1
#
_cell.length_a   1.000
_cell.length_b   1.000
_cell.length_c   1.000
_cell.angle_alpha   90.00
_cell.angle_beta   90.00
_cell.angle_gamma   90.00
#
_symmetry.space_group_name_H-M   'P 1'
#
loop_
_entity.id
_entity.type
_entity.pdbx_description
1 polymer ?
#
loop_
_entity_poly.entity_id
_entity_poly.type
_entity_poly.pdbx_seq_one_letter_code
_entity_poly.pdbx_strand_id
1 'polypeptide(L)'
;MDDDKHKPKLEFWFGDQHSDDNGRETIRQVYKNFVGDNTDGTGSGTNGNVFVFTEDYWKPTDAQIPGVGADGTKPYCTLEKDGKTGTAYFKRTDDKKPAMHFCDKVWDRTDLATLTADSCSKLGDHVSTAAWTKNFIGANVLHEYMHYPRIGKDAVGTQIGDVVYDAFQCRALAVNDDVEQRKKTIVNADTYVWYALEIAFTELCAKDFAGPRDERDDDESNQDWPDSDPGTDDPNNGACDCDENGCTPDSPACCANGSC
;
A
#
# COMPACT_ATOMS: atom_id res chain seq x y z
N MET A 1 -5.39 9.25 -16.67
CA MET A 1 -3.93 9.41 -16.56
C MET A 1 -3.38 9.47 -17.98
N ASP A 2 -2.48 10.40 -18.29
CA ASP A 2 -1.78 10.39 -19.57
C ASP A 2 -0.70 9.32 -19.49
N ASP A 3 -1.07 8.10 -19.87
CA ASP A 3 -0.27 6.91 -19.64
C ASP A 3 1.06 6.92 -20.41
N ASP A 4 1.14 7.71 -21.49
CA ASP A 4 2.37 7.88 -22.25
C ASP A 4 3.30 8.89 -21.56
N LYS A 5 2.74 9.97 -21.00
CA LYS A 5 3.50 10.95 -20.20
C LYS A 5 4.18 10.32 -18.98
N HIS A 6 3.51 9.38 -18.32
CA HIS A 6 4.01 8.79 -17.06
C HIS A 6 4.70 7.43 -17.21
N LYS A 7 4.84 6.91 -18.44
CA LYS A 7 5.52 5.64 -18.70
C LYS A 7 6.93 5.53 -18.07
N PRO A 8 7.79 6.57 -18.10
CA PRO A 8 9.10 6.50 -17.44
C PRO A 8 9.02 6.32 -15.91
N LYS A 9 7.98 6.88 -15.26
CA LYS A 9 7.77 6.74 -13.81
C LYS A 9 7.34 5.30 -13.45
N LEU A 10 6.65 4.61 -14.35
CA LEU A 10 6.29 3.21 -14.14
C LEU A 10 7.52 2.32 -14.09
N GLU A 11 8.43 2.46 -15.07
CA GLU A 11 9.71 1.76 -15.06
C GLU A 11 10.58 2.17 -13.86
N PHE A 12 10.49 3.42 -13.43
CA PHE A 12 11.21 3.91 -12.26
C PHE A 12 10.80 3.21 -10.96
N TRP A 13 9.51 2.96 -10.74
CA TRP A 13 9.04 2.33 -9.49
C TRP A 13 8.87 0.83 -9.57
N PHE A 14 8.43 0.31 -10.71
CA PHE A 14 8.17 -1.11 -10.91
C PHE A 14 9.31 -1.83 -11.64
N GLY A 15 10.29 -1.13 -12.20
CA GLY A 15 11.39 -1.76 -12.93
C GLY A 15 11.02 -2.15 -14.36
N ASP A 16 12.05 -2.57 -15.11
CA ASP A 16 11.95 -2.88 -16.54
C ASP A 16 11.08 -4.11 -16.82
N GLN A 17 11.05 -5.07 -15.90
CA GLN A 17 10.29 -6.32 -16.04
C GLN A 17 8.76 -6.15 -16.01
N HIS A 18 8.25 -4.98 -15.59
CA HIS A 18 6.82 -4.66 -15.61
C HIS A 18 6.48 -3.52 -16.59
N SER A 19 7.45 -3.09 -17.40
CA SER A 19 7.31 -1.95 -18.30
C SER A 19 6.72 -2.31 -19.67
N ASP A 20 6.45 -3.60 -19.92
CA ASP A 20 5.71 -4.07 -21.08
C ASP A 20 4.20 -3.79 -20.96
N ASP A 21 3.45 -3.97 -22.05
CA ASP A 21 2.02 -3.64 -22.07
C ASP A 21 1.21 -4.46 -21.06
N ASN A 22 1.64 -5.70 -20.76
CA ASN A 22 0.96 -6.56 -19.80
C ASN A 22 1.17 -6.07 -18.37
N GLY A 23 2.43 -5.82 -17.96
CA GLY A 23 2.74 -5.27 -16.64
C GLY A 23 2.08 -3.91 -16.41
N ARG A 24 2.06 -3.06 -17.46
CA ARG A 24 1.34 -1.77 -17.41
C ARG A 24 -0.15 -1.95 -17.21
N GLU A 25 -0.82 -2.85 -17.93
CA GLU A 25 -2.25 -3.09 -17.71
C GLU A 25 -2.52 -3.67 -16.32
N THR A 26 -1.69 -4.59 -15.82
CA THR A 26 -1.83 -5.13 -14.47
C THR A 26 -1.78 -4.02 -13.41
N ILE A 27 -0.77 -3.14 -13.47
CA ILE A 27 -0.62 -2.01 -12.54
C ILE A 27 -1.79 -1.04 -12.69
N ARG A 28 -2.22 -0.75 -13.92
CA ARG A 28 -3.40 0.07 -14.20
C ARG A 28 -4.66 -0.54 -13.60
N GLN A 29 -4.82 -1.86 -13.65
CA GLN A 29 -5.98 -2.56 -13.10
C GLN A 29 -6.05 -2.45 -11.58
N VAL A 30 -4.92 -2.46 -10.86
CA VAL A 30 -4.90 -2.18 -9.40
C VAL A 30 -5.50 -0.80 -9.11
N TYR A 31 -5.06 0.24 -9.82
CA TYR A 31 -5.63 1.57 -9.65
C TYR A 31 -7.10 1.63 -10.06
N LYS A 32 -7.50 0.99 -11.17
CA LYS A 32 -8.91 0.90 -11.57
C LYS A 32 -9.77 0.21 -10.50
N ASN A 33 -9.26 -0.83 -9.85
CA ASN A 33 -10.00 -1.50 -8.78
C ASN A 33 -10.20 -0.55 -7.58
N PHE A 34 -9.20 0.29 -7.28
CA PHE A 34 -9.28 1.28 -6.20
C PHE A 34 -10.14 2.51 -6.54
N VAL A 35 -9.94 3.17 -7.69
CA VAL A 35 -10.65 4.42 -8.00
C VAL A 35 -11.88 4.24 -8.90
N GLY A 36 -11.98 3.12 -9.63
CA GLY A 36 -13.00 2.91 -10.65
C GLY A 36 -12.82 3.87 -11.83
N ASP A 37 -13.91 4.12 -12.56
CA ASP A 37 -13.93 5.18 -13.58
C ASP A 37 -13.94 6.58 -12.94
N ASN A 38 -14.34 6.68 -11.67
CA ASN A 38 -14.41 7.88 -10.82
C ASN A 38 -14.99 9.13 -11.49
N THR A 39 -15.90 8.98 -12.44
CA THR A 39 -16.43 10.10 -13.23
C THR A 39 -17.31 11.06 -12.42
N ASP A 40 -17.82 10.61 -11.28
CA ASP A 40 -18.68 11.36 -10.36
C ASP A 40 -18.02 11.70 -9.01
N GLY A 41 -16.76 11.31 -8.83
CA GLY A 41 -16.01 11.53 -7.59
C GLY A 41 -16.34 10.58 -6.44
N THR A 42 -17.14 9.53 -6.67
CA THR A 42 -17.54 8.57 -5.63
C THR A 42 -16.57 7.38 -5.45
N GLY A 43 -15.58 7.26 -6.33
CA GLY A 43 -14.59 6.18 -6.32
C GLY A 43 -15.09 4.85 -6.91
N SER A 44 -14.41 3.75 -6.56
CA SER A 44 -14.79 2.40 -7.00
C SER A 44 -15.88 1.80 -6.13
N GLY A 45 -16.83 1.08 -6.73
CA GLY A 45 -17.78 0.24 -5.98
C GLY A 45 -17.10 -0.82 -5.11
N THR A 46 -15.87 -1.20 -5.46
CA THR A 46 -15.02 -2.11 -4.68
C THR A 46 -14.65 -1.53 -3.30
N ASN A 47 -14.48 -0.21 -3.18
CA ASN A 47 -14.07 0.41 -1.92
C ASN A 47 -15.17 0.38 -0.85
N GLY A 48 -16.43 0.37 -1.26
CA GLY A 48 -17.59 0.51 -0.37
C GLY A 48 -17.77 -0.61 0.65
N ASN A 49 -17.02 -1.71 0.52
CA ASN A 49 -17.08 -2.86 1.41
C ASN A 49 -16.05 -2.81 2.54
N VAL A 50 -15.08 -1.88 2.50
CA VAL A 50 -14.02 -1.80 3.52
C VAL A 50 -14.45 -0.93 4.70
N PHE A 51 -14.33 -1.46 5.90
CA PHE A 51 -14.65 -0.76 7.14
C PHE A 51 -13.41 -0.07 7.72
N VAL A 52 -13.52 1.20 8.10
CA VAL A 52 -12.48 1.88 8.87
C VAL A 52 -12.88 1.86 10.34
N PHE A 53 -12.12 1.13 11.16
CA PHE A 53 -12.38 1.04 12.60
C PHE A 53 -11.56 2.07 13.37
N THR A 54 -12.20 2.68 14.35
CA THR A 54 -11.54 3.57 15.31
C THR A 54 -10.85 2.82 16.45
N GLU A 55 -11.20 1.56 16.67
CA GLU A 55 -10.58 0.72 17.70
C GLU A 55 -9.42 -0.08 17.11
N ASP A 56 -8.29 -0.15 17.82
CA ASP A 56 -7.17 -1.04 17.49
C ASP A 56 -7.53 -2.48 17.89
N TYR A 57 -8.25 -3.16 16.99
CA TYR A 57 -8.84 -4.47 17.24
C TYR A 57 -7.86 -5.63 17.01
N TRP A 58 -6.80 -5.41 16.24
CA TRP A 58 -5.88 -6.48 15.89
C TRP A 58 -4.80 -6.63 16.97
N LYS A 59 -4.72 -7.84 17.52
CA LYS A 59 -3.70 -8.22 18.51
C LYS A 59 -2.81 -9.30 17.90
N PRO A 60 -1.74 -8.94 17.19
CA PRO A 60 -0.90 -9.91 16.50
C PRO A 60 -0.13 -10.77 17.50
N THR A 61 0.28 -11.93 17.00
CA THR A 61 1.26 -12.81 17.65
C THR A 61 2.66 -12.60 17.05
N ASP A 62 3.71 -13.04 17.76
CA ASP A 62 5.09 -12.99 17.25
C ASP A 62 5.26 -13.74 15.92
N ALA A 63 4.45 -14.76 15.65
CA ALA A 63 4.45 -15.45 14.36
C ALA A 63 3.97 -14.56 13.20
N GLN A 64 3.12 -13.58 13.48
CA GLN A 64 2.58 -12.64 12.49
C GLN A 64 3.48 -11.40 12.35
N ILE A 65 4.01 -10.90 13.47
CA ILE A 65 4.94 -9.78 13.48
C ILE A 65 6.14 -10.12 14.38
N PRO A 66 7.18 -10.76 13.84
CA PRO A 66 8.30 -11.22 14.64
C PRO A 66 9.13 -10.08 15.24
N GLY A 67 9.51 -10.23 16.50
CA GLY A 67 10.51 -9.38 17.16
C GLY A 67 9.99 -8.04 17.68
N VAL A 68 8.66 -7.90 17.84
CA VAL A 68 8.00 -6.66 18.32
C VAL A 68 7.33 -6.83 19.68
N GLY A 69 7.51 -8.00 20.30
CA GLY A 69 6.83 -8.35 21.56
C GLY A 69 5.33 -8.60 21.39
N ALA A 70 4.91 -9.01 20.20
CA ALA A 70 3.54 -9.42 19.87
C ALA A 70 3.21 -10.76 20.55
N ASP A 71 2.15 -10.79 21.37
CA ASP A 71 1.78 -11.94 22.21
C ASP A 71 0.31 -12.36 22.04
N GLY A 72 -0.41 -11.77 21.08
CA GLY A 72 -1.85 -11.96 20.89
C GLY A 72 -2.73 -11.20 21.87
N THR A 73 -2.15 -10.38 22.76
CA THR A 73 -2.90 -9.61 23.77
C THR A 73 -2.77 -8.11 23.59
N LYS A 74 -1.62 -7.65 23.09
CA LYS A 74 -1.35 -6.23 22.83
C LYS A 74 -1.92 -5.78 21.48
N PRO A 75 -2.65 -4.66 21.44
CA PRO A 75 -3.10 -4.04 20.20
C PRO A 75 -1.92 -3.59 19.33
N TYR A 76 -2.07 -3.65 18.01
CA TYR A 76 -1.01 -3.42 17.02
C TYR A 76 -0.32 -2.05 17.18
N CYS A 77 -1.10 -0.98 17.35
CA CYS A 77 -0.60 0.39 17.47
C CYS A 77 0.26 0.63 18.71
N THR A 78 0.22 -0.30 19.69
CA THR A 78 1.04 -0.24 20.91
C THR A 78 2.35 -1.02 20.80
N LEU A 79 2.51 -1.79 19.72
CA LEU A 79 3.73 -2.56 19.47
C LEU A 79 4.83 -1.64 18.99
N GLU A 80 6.04 -1.91 19.46
CA GLU A 80 7.20 -1.10 19.17
C GLU A 80 8.33 -1.99 18.65
N LYS A 81 9.02 -1.52 17.61
CA LYS A 81 10.28 -2.07 17.16
C LYS A 81 11.20 -0.93 16.78
N ASP A 82 12.41 -0.99 17.34
CA ASP A 82 13.43 0.04 17.16
C ASP A 82 12.92 1.46 17.50
N GLY A 83 12.10 1.58 18.56
CA GLY A 83 11.54 2.86 19.00
C GLY A 83 10.37 3.39 18.17
N LYS A 84 9.86 2.61 17.21
CA LYS A 84 8.78 3.01 16.29
C LYS A 84 7.55 2.13 16.48
N THR A 85 6.38 2.78 16.48
CA THR A 85 5.07 2.11 16.46
C THR A 85 4.51 2.01 15.05
N GLY A 86 3.53 1.14 14.84
CA GLY A 86 2.79 1.04 13.58
C GLY A 86 1.90 2.26 13.31
N THR A 87 1.62 2.50 12.03
CA THR A 87 0.83 3.63 11.52
C THR A 87 -0.59 3.23 11.21
N ALA A 88 -0.76 2.13 10.50
CA ALA A 88 -2.05 1.63 10.08
C ALA A 88 -1.90 0.15 9.75
N TYR A 89 -3.02 -0.51 9.57
CA TYR A 89 -3.03 -1.87 9.06
C TYR A 89 -4.34 -2.15 8.34
N PHE A 90 -4.26 -3.02 7.33
CA PHE A 90 -5.39 -3.76 6.80
C PHE A 90 -5.48 -5.12 7.48
N LYS A 91 -6.62 -5.40 8.12
CA LYS A 91 -6.89 -6.71 8.72
C LYS A 91 -8.37 -7.03 8.63
N ARG A 92 -8.71 -8.23 8.14
CA ARG A 92 -10.09 -8.71 8.27
C ARG A 92 -10.47 -8.82 9.76
N THR A 93 -11.67 -8.39 10.09
CA THR A 93 -12.26 -8.58 11.42
C THR A 93 -12.51 -10.07 11.72
N ASP A 94 -12.87 -10.38 12.97
CA ASP A 94 -13.24 -11.75 13.36
C ASP A 94 -14.42 -12.30 12.54
N ASP A 95 -15.36 -11.43 12.13
CA ASP A 95 -16.46 -11.72 11.21
C ASP A 95 -16.09 -11.59 9.72
N LYS A 96 -14.79 -11.64 9.41
CA LYS A 96 -14.20 -11.72 8.05
C LYS A 96 -14.42 -10.50 7.15
N LYS A 97 -14.95 -9.39 7.68
CA LYS A 97 -15.09 -8.15 6.92
C LYS A 97 -13.73 -7.50 6.69
N PRO A 98 -13.44 -7.01 5.47
CA PRO A 98 -12.22 -6.26 5.19
C PRO A 98 -12.27 -4.96 5.97
N ALA A 99 -11.21 -4.71 6.72
CA ALA A 99 -11.16 -3.57 7.59
C ALA A 99 -9.76 -3.00 7.65
N MET A 100 -9.72 -1.70 7.90
CA MET A 100 -8.50 -0.94 8.13
C MET A 100 -8.61 -0.24 9.48
N HIS A 101 -7.46 -0.05 10.12
CA HIS A 101 -7.35 0.78 11.30
C HIS A 101 -6.17 1.75 11.11
N PHE A 102 -6.36 2.99 11.54
CA PHE A 102 -5.32 4.02 11.53
C PHE A 102 -4.96 4.34 12.99
N CYS A 103 -3.71 4.07 13.36
CA CYS A 103 -3.17 4.40 14.66
C CYS A 103 -3.12 5.92 14.86
N ASP A 104 -3.14 6.38 16.12
CA ASP A 104 -3.27 7.80 16.46
C ASP A 104 -2.26 8.71 15.74
N LYS A 105 -1.01 8.25 15.55
CA LYS A 105 0.05 9.02 14.88
C LYS A 105 -0.25 9.36 13.41
N VAL A 106 -1.20 8.68 12.76
CA VAL A 106 -1.65 9.02 11.39
C VAL A 106 -2.29 10.39 11.37
N TRP A 107 -3.01 10.75 12.44
CA TRP A 107 -3.78 11.99 12.49
C TRP A 107 -2.91 13.23 12.72
N ASP A 108 -1.65 13.03 13.08
CA ASP A 108 -0.63 14.09 13.13
C ASP A 108 -0.08 14.44 11.74
N ARG A 109 -0.38 13.62 10.71
CA ARG A 109 0.03 13.88 9.32
C ARG A 109 -0.80 15.03 8.74
N THR A 110 -0.19 15.78 7.82
CA THR A 110 -0.83 16.92 7.17
C THR A 110 -1.69 16.52 5.97
N ASP A 111 -2.61 17.40 5.59
CA ASP A 111 -3.45 17.23 4.40
C ASP A 111 -2.74 17.64 3.11
N LEU A 112 -3.35 17.29 1.97
CA LEU A 112 -2.83 17.58 0.63
C LEU A 112 -2.67 19.09 0.40
N ALA A 113 -3.65 19.90 0.85
CA ALA A 113 -3.65 21.35 0.66
C ALA A 113 -2.44 22.00 1.32
N THR A 114 -2.09 21.56 2.53
CA THR A 114 -0.97 22.08 3.31
C THR A 114 0.38 21.63 2.77
N LEU A 115 0.47 20.43 2.15
CA LEU A 115 1.69 19.94 1.49
C LEU A 115 1.98 20.65 0.18
N THR A 116 0.92 20.95 -0.57
CA THR A 116 1.02 21.57 -1.91
C THR A 116 1.00 23.10 -1.88
N ALA A 117 0.77 23.69 -0.70
CA ALA A 117 0.90 25.12 -0.48
C ALA A 117 2.29 25.65 -0.87
N ASP A 118 2.37 26.95 -1.14
CA ASP A 118 3.62 27.66 -1.48
C ASP A 118 4.43 26.96 -2.59
N SER A 119 3.73 26.57 -3.66
CA SER A 119 4.30 25.85 -4.81
C SER A 119 5.05 24.58 -4.40
N CYS A 120 4.51 23.84 -3.43
CA CYS A 120 5.05 22.58 -2.93
C CYS A 120 6.47 22.69 -2.35
N SER A 121 6.85 23.86 -1.81
CA SER A 121 8.17 24.08 -1.22
C SER A 121 8.51 23.08 -0.10
N LYS A 122 7.51 22.55 0.60
CA LYS A 122 7.67 21.52 1.66
C LYS A 122 8.07 20.15 1.14
N LEU A 123 7.84 19.85 -0.14
CA LEU A 123 8.16 18.54 -0.73
C LEU A 123 9.63 18.40 -1.11
N GLY A 124 10.39 19.51 -1.13
CA GLY A 124 11.80 19.52 -1.53
C GLY A 124 12.01 19.26 -3.02
N ASP A 125 13.23 18.83 -3.36
CA ASP A 125 13.66 18.54 -4.75
C ASP A 125 13.72 17.04 -5.07
N HIS A 126 13.60 16.18 -4.05
CA HIS A 126 13.68 14.73 -4.15
C HIS A 126 12.37 14.09 -3.70
N VAL A 127 12.05 12.92 -4.26
CA VAL A 127 11.06 12.02 -3.66
C VAL A 127 11.55 11.65 -2.26
N SER A 128 10.71 11.84 -1.24
CA SER A 128 11.15 11.82 0.16
C SER A 128 10.14 11.12 1.07
N THR A 129 10.60 10.15 1.86
CA THR A 129 9.77 9.48 2.88
C THR A 129 9.42 10.41 4.02
N ALA A 130 10.41 11.15 4.50
CA ALA A 130 10.20 12.14 5.55
C ALA A 130 9.25 13.27 5.14
N ALA A 131 9.41 13.81 3.92
CA ALA A 131 8.63 14.97 3.49
C ALA A 131 7.26 14.60 2.90
N TRP A 132 7.11 13.42 2.27
CA TRP A 132 5.89 13.06 1.54
C TRP A 132 5.02 12.12 2.36
N THR A 133 5.40 10.84 2.51
CA THR A 133 4.50 9.82 3.08
C THR A 133 4.31 10.01 4.57
N LYS A 134 5.37 10.27 5.35
CA LYS A 134 5.26 10.56 6.79
C LYS A 134 4.45 11.80 7.11
N ASN A 135 4.29 12.71 6.15
CA ASN A 135 3.50 13.92 6.30
C ASN A 135 2.15 13.85 5.59
N PHE A 136 1.84 12.83 4.81
CA PHE A 136 0.60 12.79 4.03
C PHE A 136 -0.28 11.60 4.38
N ILE A 137 -1.44 11.86 5.00
CA ILE A 137 -2.40 10.80 5.34
C ILE A 137 -2.88 10.00 4.13
N GLY A 138 -2.99 10.63 2.95
CA GLY A 138 -3.44 9.95 1.72
C GLY A 138 -2.48 8.84 1.28
N ALA A 139 -1.21 8.90 1.68
CA ALA A 139 -0.25 7.84 1.43
C ALA A 139 -0.62 6.55 2.16
N ASN A 140 -0.95 6.63 3.46
CA ASN A 140 -1.35 5.47 4.25
C ASN A 140 -2.66 4.90 3.76
N VAL A 141 -3.65 5.77 3.48
CA VAL A 141 -4.93 5.30 2.95
C VAL A 141 -4.69 4.47 1.68
N LEU A 142 -3.90 4.98 0.74
CA LEU A 142 -3.59 4.25 -0.48
C LEU A 142 -2.84 2.93 -0.20
N HIS A 143 -1.82 2.96 0.69
CA HIS A 143 -1.07 1.78 1.11
C HIS A 143 -2.00 0.67 1.59
N GLU A 144 -2.85 0.97 2.59
CA GLU A 144 -3.74 -0.03 3.19
C GLU A 144 -4.74 -0.62 2.20
N TYR A 145 -5.26 0.21 1.28
CA TYR A 145 -6.15 -0.27 0.24
C TYR A 145 -5.46 -1.24 -0.75
N MET A 146 -4.14 -1.14 -0.97
CA MET A 146 -3.44 -2.11 -1.82
C MET A 146 -3.49 -3.53 -1.22
N HIS A 147 -3.56 -3.66 0.10
CA HIS A 147 -3.70 -4.95 0.78
C HIS A 147 -5.10 -5.54 0.67
N TYR A 148 -6.12 -4.78 0.30
CA TYR A 148 -7.45 -5.34 0.09
C TYR A 148 -7.42 -6.29 -1.14
N PRO A 149 -7.78 -7.58 -1.00
CA PRO A 149 -7.65 -8.54 -2.10
C PRO A 149 -8.37 -8.11 -3.39
N ARG A 150 -9.54 -7.48 -3.27
CA ARG A 150 -10.31 -6.98 -4.43
C ARG A 150 -9.63 -5.85 -5.19
N ILE A 151 -8.64 -5.20 -4.58
CA ILE A 151 -7.83 -4.16 -5.22
C ILE A 151 -6.55 -4.76 -5.79
N GLY A 152 -5.72 -5.35 -4.92
CA GLY A 152 -4.40 -5.83 -5.30
C GLY A 152 -4.42 -7.20 -5.96
N LYS A 153 -4.94 -8.21 -5.25
CA LYS A 153 -4.88 -9.61 -5.66
C LYS A 153 -5.69 -9.90 -6.92
N ASP A 154 -6.87 -9.30 -7.06
CA ASP A 154 -7.72 -9.50 -8.25
C ASP A 154 -7.05 -9.01 -9.55
N ALA A 155 -6.11 -8.05 -9.45
CA ALA A 155 -5.33 -7.58 -10.58
C ALA A 155 -4.02 -8.36 -10.78
N VAL A 156 -3.25 -8.56 -9.70
CA VAL A 156 -1.88 -9.11 -9.76
C VAL A 156 -1.88 -10.65 -9.71
N GLY A 157 -2.99 -11.27 -9.30
CA GLY A 157 -3.13 -12.71 -9.07
C GLY A 157 -2.47 -13.20 -7.77
N THR A 158 -1.77 -12.33 -7.05
CA THR A 158 -1.12 -12.60 -5.76
C THR A 158 -1.40 -11.44 -4.80
N GLN A 159 -1.51 -11.75 -3.51
CA GLN A 159 -1.70 -10.76 -2.48
C GLN A 159 -0.59 -9.70 -2.51
N ILE A 160 -0.97 -8.43 -2.60
CA ILE A 160 -0.04 -7.32 -2.37
C ILE A 160 0.22 -7.26 -0.88
N GLY A 161 1.49 -7.32 -0.50
CA GLY A 161 1.95 -7.24 0.87
C GLY A 161 3.04 -6.20 1.00
N ASP A 162 3.83 -6.38 2.04
CA ASP A 162 4.89 -5.44 2.37
C ASP A 162 6.26 -6.06 2.23
N VAL A 163 6.85 -5.83 1.06
CA VAL A 163 8.16 -6.36 0.72
C VAL A 163 9.25 -5.43 1.23
N VAL A 164 9.11 -4.14 0.94
CA VAL A 164 10.03 -3.08 1.35
C VAL A 164 9.24 -1.80 1.59
N TYR A 165 9.75 -0.99 2.50
CA TYR A 165 9.16 0.28 2.91
C TYR A 165 10.05 1.43 2.49
N ASP A 166 9.49 2.64 2.48
CA ASP A 166 10.21 3.87 2.13
C ASP A 166 10.62 3.98 0.65
N ALA A 167 10.80 5.22 0.20
CA ALA A 167 11.01 5.52 -1.21
C ALA A 167 12.34 4.94 -1.72
N PHE A 168 13.38 5.00 -0.89
CA PHE A 168 14.70 4.55 -1.26
C PHE A 168 14.73 3.03 -1.45
N GLN A 169 14.20 2.26 -0.51
CA GLN A 169 14.19 0.80 -0.65
C GLN A 169 13.25 0.34 -1.77
N CYS A 170 12.12 1.01 -1.98
CA CYS A 170 11.27 0.76 -3.14
C CYS A 170 12.03 0.95 -4.45
N ARG A 171 12.78 2.04 -4.58
CA ARG A 171 13.61 2.27 -5.77
C ARG A 171 14.74 1.25 -5.87
N ALA A 172 15.41 0.93 -4.76
CA ALA A 172 16.48 -0.08 -4.73
C ALA A 172 15.97 -1.47 -5.14
N LEU A 173 14.74 -1.83 -4.78
CA LEU A 173 14.08 -3.05 -5.23
C LEU A 173 13.83 -3.02 -6.75
N ALA A 174 13.39 -1.90 -7.30
CA ALA A 174 13.10 -1.73 -8.72
C ALA A 174 14.33 -1.79 -9.64
N VAL A 175 15.54 -1.55 -9.11
CA VAL A 175 16.80 -1.64 -9.86
C VAL A 175 17.71 -2.76 -9.39
N ASN A 176 17.20 -3.67 -8.55
CA ASN A 176 17.99 -4.77 -8.02
C ASN A 176 18.53 -5.65 -9.16
N ASP A 177 19.79 -6.07 -9.12
CA ASP A 177 20.37 -6.92 -10.17
C ASP A 177 19.66 -8.28 -10.29
N ASP A 178 19.09 -8.79 -9.19
CA ASP A 178 18.29 -10.00 -9.16
C ASP A 178 16.86 -9.73 -9.66
N VAL A 179 16.54 -10.29 -10.84
CA VAL A 179 15.22 -10.21 -11.47
C VAL A 179 14.11 -10.74 -10.56
N GLU A 180 14.37 -11.77 -9.75
CA GLU A 180 13.36 -12.32 -8.84
C GLU A 180 13.07 -11.38 -7.67
N GLN A 181 14.01 -10.52 -7.28
CA GLN A 181 13.73 -9.43 -6.34
C GLN A 181 12.91 -8.34 -7.04
N ARG A 182 13.31 -7.91 -8.25
CA ARG A 182 12.59 -6.85 -8.96
C ARG A 182 11.11 -7.19 -9.18
N LYS A 183 10.81 -8.45 -9.53
CA LYS A 183 9.43 -8.96 -9.66
C LYS A 183 8.55 -8.72 -8.43
N LYS A 184 9.13 -8.50 -7.25
CA LYS A 184 8.36 -8.22 -6.03
C LYS A 184 7.79 -6.81 -5.97
N THR A 185 8.27 -5.88 -6.79
CA THR A 185 7.73 -4.51 -6.86
C THR A 185 6.23 -4.48 -7.16
N ILE A 186 5.72 -5.39 -7.99
CA ILE A 186 4.28 -5.47 -8.31
C ILE A 186 3.42 -5.99 -7.16
N VAL A 187 4.01 -6.64 -6.16
CA VAL A 187 3.33 -7.15 -4.96
C VAL A 187 3.71 -6.38 -3.70
N ASN A 188 4.27 -5.17 -3.84
CA ASN A 188 4.64 -4.29 -2.73
C ASN A 188 3.71 -3.07 -2.67
N ALA A 189 2.98 -2.88 -1.57
CA ALA A 189 2.01 -1.79 -1.42
C ALA A 189 2.65 -0.40 -1.59
N ASP A 190 3.78 -0.17 -0.94
CA ASP A 190 4.50 1.10 -0.99
C ASP A 190 4.96 1.47 -2.41
N THR A 191 5.25 0.49 -3.28
CA THR A 191 5.63 0.78 -4.67
C THR A 191 4.48 1.49 -5.42
N TYR A 192 3.23 1.10 -5.17
CA TYR A 192 2.07 1.80 -5.72
C TYR A 192 1.96 3.20 -5.12
N VAL A 193 2.13 3.35 -3.80
CA VAL A 193 2.10 4.66 -3.15
C VAL A 193 3.10 5.63 -3.79
N TRP A 194 4.35 5.23 -3.94
CA TRP A 194 5.39 6.08 -4.52
C TRP A 194 5.14 6.44 -5.98
N TYR A 195 4.67 5.48 -6.79
CA TYR A 195 4.26 5.76 -8.16
C TYR A 195 3.12 6.78 -8.24
N ALA A 196 2.09 6.62 -7.41
CA ALA A 196 0.95 7.53 -7.38
C ALA A 196 1.33 8.93 -6.89
N LEU A 197 2.12 9.02 -5.81
CA LEU A 197 2.54 10.30 -5.23
C LEU A 197 3.49 11.08 -6.15
N GLU A 198 4.44 10.41 -6.80
CA GLU A 198 5.33 11.10 -7.75
C GLU A 198 4.52 11.70 -8.91
N ILE A 199 3.55 10.96 -9.46
CA ILE A 199 2.66 11.50 -10.49
C ILE A 199 1.85 12.67 -9.93
N ALA A 200 1.16 12.47 -8.81
CA ALA A 200 0.28 13.48 -8.23
C ALA A 200 1.01 14.79 -7.94
N PHE A 201 2.16 14.73 -7.27
CA PHE A 201 2.93 15.92 -6.96
C PHE A 201 3.62 16.51 -8.19
N THR A 202 4.06 15.71 -9.18
CA THR A 202 4.55 16.30 -10.44
C THR A 202 3.48 17.13 -11.13
N GLU A 203 2.25 16.62 -11.19
CA GLU A 203 1.13 17.35 -11.83
C GLU A 203 0.68 18.56 -11.00
N LEU A 204 0.49 18.41 -9.69
CA LEU A 204 -0.02 19.47 -8.81
C LEU A 204 1.00 20.60 -8.63
N CYS A 205 2.27 20.27 -8.56
CA CYS A 205 3.35 21.23 -8.33
C CYS A 205 3.96 21.76 -9.64
N ALA A 206 3.57 21.19 -10.79
CA ALA A 206 4.17 21.45 -12.10
C ALA A 206 5.71 21.38 -12.08
N LYS A 207 6.23 20.34 -11.41
CA LYS A 207 7.66 20.16 -11.11
C LYS A 207 8.09 18.69 -11.23
N ASP A 208 9.28 18.46 -11.76
CA ASP A 208 9.92 17.15 -11.69
C ASP A 208 10.75 17.01 -10.41
N PHE A 209 10.67 15.84 -9.78
CA PHE A 209 11.45 15.50 -8.59
C PHE A 209 12.58 14.57 -8.99
N ALA A 210 13.73 14.74 -8.36
CA ALA A 210 14.80 13.77 -8.46
C ALA A 210 14.45 12.50 -7.66
N GLY A 211 15.04 11.37 -8.05
CA GLY A 211 14.83 10.09 -7.36
C GLY A 211 15.18 10.14 -5.87
N PRO A 212 14.67 9.19 -5.07
CA PRO A 212 14.87 9.19 -3.63
C PRO A 212 16.34 8.97 -3.27
N ARG A 213 16.73 9.54 -2.14
CA ARG A 213 18.03 9.31 -1.50
C ARG A 213 17.83 8.43 -0.27
N ASP A 214 18.92 7.84 0.21
CA ASP A 214 18.89 7.15 1.49
C ASP A 214 18.78 8.17 2.64
N GLU A 215 17.55 8.46 3.08
CA GLU A 215 17.30 9.46 4.13
C GLU A 215 17.75 9.02 5.53
N ARG A 216 18.23 7.77 5.66
CA ARG A 216 18.88 7.28 6.89
C ARG A 216 20.25 7.93 7.11
N ASP A 217 20.87 8.44 6.04
CA ASP A 217 22.11 9.22 6.14
C ASP A 217 21.88 10.55 6.87
N ASP A 218 20.66 11.09 6.80
CA ASP A 218 20.27 12.35 7.43
C ASP A 218 19.66 12.15 8.82
N ASP A 219 18.82 11.13 8.99
CA ASP A 219 18.20 10.74 10.26
C ASP A 219 17.79 9.25 10.23
N GLU A 220 18.37 8.41 11.09
CA GLU A 220 18.07 6.97 11.18
C GLU A 220 16.57 6.69 11.42
N SER A 221 15.83 7.65 11.98
CA SER A 221 14.38 7.54 12.20
C SER A 221 13.57 7.67 10.91
N ASN A 222 14.15 8.11 9.78
CA ASN A 222 13.44 8.33 8.51
C ASN A 222 12.92 7.07 7.81
N GLN A 223 13.24 5.87 8.30
CA GLN A 223 12.60 4.63 7.81
C GLN A 223 11.12 4.57 8.19
N ASP A 224 10.28 4.06 7.29
CA ASP A 224 8.93 3.62 7.61
C ASP A 224 8.95 2.20 8.18
N TRP A 225 7.93 1.85 8.96
CA TRP A 225 7.87 0.60 9.70
C TRP A 225 6.73 -0.29 9.23
N PRO A 226 6.83 -1.63 9.33
CA PRO A 226 5.83 -2.47 8.74
C PRO A 226 4.38 -2.28 9.18
N ASP A 227 3.55 -1.92 8.21
CA ASP A 227 2.15 -1.51 8.31
C ASP A 227 1.24 -2.50 7.56
N SER A 228 1.32 -3.81 7.87
CA SER A 228 0.24 -4.80 7.65
C SER A 228 0.67 -6.26 7.88
N ASP A 229 -0.31 -7.12 8.18
CA ASP A 229 -0.22 -8.58 7.96
C ASP A 229 -1.23 -8.92 6.85
N PRO A 230 -0.76 -9.10 5.60
CA PRO A 230 -1.61 -9.47 4.49
C PRO A 230 -2.01 -10.93 4.66
N GLY A 231 -2.98 -11.18 5.53
CA GLY A 231 -3.59 -12.49 5.65
C GLY A 231 -4.04 -12.92 4.26
N THR A 232 -3.47 -14.01 3.75
CA THR A 232 -3.88 -14.57 2.48
C THR A 232 -5.30 -15.12 2.61
N ASP A 233 -6.14 -14.95 1.58
CA ASP A 233 -7.33 -15.81 1.46
C ASP A 233 -6.81 -17.26 1.31
N ASP A 234 -6.76 -17.99 2.41
CA ASP A 234 -6.33 -19.38 2.46
C ASP A 234 -7.58 -20.25 2.72
N PRO A 235 -7.95 -21.13 1.78
CA PRO A 235 -9.10 -22.01 1.94
C PRO A 235 -8.96 -22.97 3.14
N ASN A 236 -7.76 -23.12 3.71
CA ASN A 236 -7.51 -23.98 4.87
C ASN A 236 -7.58 -23.25 6.23
N ASN A 237 -7.59 -21.90 6.24
CA ASN A 237 -7.68 -21.11 7.47
C ASN A 237 -9.06 -20.45 7.68
N GLY A 238 -10.01 -20.71 6.77
CA GLY A 238 -11.37 -20.16 6.83
C GLY A 238 -11.47 -18.68 6.44
N ALA A 239 -10.48 -18.13 5.73
CA ALA A 239 -10.54 -16.78 5.13
C ALA A 239 -11.17 -16.81 3.73
N CYS A 240 -12.26 -17.58 3.54
CA CYS A 240 -13.06 -17.50 2.33
C CYS A 240 -13.96 -16.26 2.41
N ASP A 241 -13.92 -15.42 1.37
CA ASP A 241 -14.73 -14.21 1.23
C ASP A 241 -16.11 -14.53 0.64
N CYS A 242 -16.93 -15.29 1.40
CA CYS A 242 -18.22 -15.80 0.93
C CYS A 242 -19.36 -14.78 1.04
N ASP A 243 -19.18 -13.72 1.84
CA ASP A 243 -20.27 -12.84 2.29
C ASP A 243 -20.35 -11.53 1.49
N GLU A 244 -19.40 -11.22 0.61
CA GLU A 244 -19.34 -9.95 -0.16
C GLU A 244 -20.07 -9.98 -1.52
N ASN A 245 -21.21 -10.69 -1.60
CA ASN A 245 -22.12 -10.89 -2.74
C ASN A 245 -21.99 -12.23 -3.50
N GLY A 246 -21.91 -13.32 -2.75
CA GLY A 246 -21.88 -14.68 -3.30
C GLY A 246 -20.51 -15.01 -3.88
N CYS A 247 -20.21 -16.30 -3.99
CA CYS A 247 -18.91 -16.76 -4.50
C CYS A 247 -18.75 -16.22 -5.95
N THR A 248 -18.10 -15.06 -6.10
CA THR A 248 -17.75 -14.51 -7.40
C THR A 248 -16.76 -15.49 -8.04
N PRO A 249 -16.83 -15.76 -9.36
CA PRO A 249 -15.97 -16.72 -10.06
C PRO A 249 -14.46 -16.51 -9.84
N ASP A 250 -14.08 -15.33 -9.36
CA ASP A 250 -12.72 -14.80 -9.30
C ASP A 250 -11.94 -15.18 -8.03
N SER A 251 -12.50 -16.05 -7.16
CA SER A 251 -11.72 -16.85 -6.21
C SER A 251 -11.78 -18.34 -6.60
N PRO A 252 -10.97 -18.80 -7.58
CA PRO A 252 -11.05 -20.16 -8.10
C PRO A 252 -10.83 -21.21 -7.01
N ALA A 253 -9.96 -20.93 -6.04
CA ALA A 253 -9.67 -21.85 -4.95
C ALA A 253 -10.84 -22.03 -3.97
N CYS A 254 -11.62 -20.97 -3.71
CA CYS A 254 -12.77 -21.04 -2.81
C CYS A 254 -14.01 -21.63 -3.51
N CYS A 255 -14.19 -21.34 -4.81
CA CYS A 255 -15.27 -21.90 -5.60
C CYS A 255 -15.07 -23.39 -5.95
N ALA A 256 -13.82 -23.84 -6.15
CA ALA A 256 -13.52 -25.20 -6.58
C ALA A 256 -13.78 -26.28 -5.51
N ASN A 257 -13.73 -25.92 -4.22
CA ASN A 257 -13.86 -26.88 -3.12
C ASN A 257 -15.26 -26.93 -2.48
N GLY A 258 -16.23 -26.13 -2.96
CA GLY A 258 -17.57 -26.10 -2.37
C GLY A 258 -17.60 -25.70 -0.89
N SER A 259 -16.53 -25.06 -0.41
CA SER A 259 -16.40 -24.49 0.93
C SER A 259 -16.74 -23.00 0.88
N CYS A 260 -17.96 -22.74 0.42
CA CYS A 260 -18.85 -21.70 0.91
C CYS A 260 -19.95 -22.51 1.67
#